data_AF-A0A838WDR6-F1
#
_entry.id   AF-A0A838WDR6-F1
#
_cell.length_a   1.000
_cell.length_b   1.000
_cell.length_c   1.000
_cell.angle_alpha   90.00
_cell.angle_beta   90.00
_cell.angle_gamma   90.00
#
_symmetry.space_group_name_H-M   'P 1'
#
loop_
_entity.id
_entity.type
_entity.pdbx_description
1 polymer ?
#
loop_
_entity_poly.entity_id
_entity_poly.type
_entity_poly.pdbx_seq_one_letter_code
_entity_poly.pdbx_strand_id
1 'polypeptide(L)'
;MSHHAPARRFRCYTWRAFERRDGCHIEAEIECGGAAPCCPGCGAILEARSTTRFARSLPLDANGYDLDCRGCRRFWCVVRHTSRSIRLLRMRRLAAAVRAVRYSRADAERPFAGEQRRIAAVA
;
A
#
# COMPACT_ATOMS: atom_id res chain seq x y z
N MET A 1 3.31 50.13 -16.98
CA MET A 1 2.55 49.05 -16.32
C MET A 1 3.26 47.73 -16.61
N SER A 2 4.13 47.31 -15.69
CA SER A 2 5.00 46.15 -15.90
C SER A 2 4.34 44.91 -15.29
N HIS A 3 3.84 44.01 -16.15
CA HIS A 3 3.35 42.71 -15.73
C HIS A 3 4.55 41.80 -15.44
N HIS A 4 4.95 41.72 -14.17
CA HIS A 4 5.82 40.63 -13.72
C HIS A 4 5.03 39.33 -13.73
N ALA A 5 5.21 38.53 -14.80
CA ALA A 5 4.77 37.15 -14.82
C ALA A 5 5.50 36.37 -13.71
N PRO A 6 4.81 35.72 -12.78
CA PRO A 6 5.48 34.94 -11.74
C PRO A 6 6.21 33.76 -12.37
N ALA A 7 7.50 33.66 -12.07
CA ALA A 7 8.40 32.60 -12.52
C ALA A 7 7.77 31.22 -12.26
N ARG A 8 7.51 30.47 -13.35
CA ARG A 8 7.10 29.07 -13.32
C ARG A 8 8.22 28.25 -12.67
N ARG A 9 8.11 28.00 -11.37
CA ARG A 9 8.91 26.99 -10.69
C ARG A 9 8.49 25.63 -11.25
N PHE A 10 9.36 25.00 -12.04
CA PHE A 10 9.23 23.60 -12.42
C PHE A 10 9.35 22.74 -11.16
N ARG A 11 8.24 22.54 -10.44
CA ARG A 11 8.17 21.48 -9.43
C ARG A 11 8.27 20.17 -10.20
N CYS A 12 9.26 19.33 -9.89
CA CYS A 12 9.28 17.94 -10.31
C CYS A 12 8.05 17.25 -9.69
N TYR A 13 6.89 17.32 -10.35
CA TYR A 13 5.67 16.73 -9.84
C TYR A 13 5.77 15.22 -9.99
N THR A 14 6.19 14.55 -8.91
CA THR A 14 6.12 13.09 -8.81
C THR A 14 4.66 12.67 -8.74
N TRP A 15 4.32 11.57 -9.41
CA TRP A 15 3.00 10.96 -9.30
C TRP A 15 2.73 10.57 -7.84
N ARG A 16 1.51 10.79 -7.36
CA ARG A 16 1.10 10.45 -5.98
C ARG A 16 -0.07 9.48 -5.98
N ALA A 17 -0.12 8.57 -5.02
CA ALA A 17 -1.32 7.77 -4.84
C ALA A 17 -2.49 8.66 -4.37
N PHE A 18 -3.72 8.34 -4.77
CA PHE A 18 -4.90 8.89 -4.12
C PHE A 18 -4.92 8.50 -2.64
N GLU A 19 -5.50 9.37 -1.82
CA GLU A 19 -5.76 9.04 -0.43
C GLU A 19 -6.83 7.94 -0.35
N ARG A 20 -6.85 7.20 0.77
CA ARG A 20 -7.76 6.07 0.94
C ARG A 20 -9.24 6.47 0.78
N ARG A 21 -9.63 7.67 1.22
CA ARG A 21 -10.99 8.19 1.06
C ARG A 21 -11.38 8.33 -0.42
N ASP A 22 -10.52 8.99 -1.20
CA ASP A 22 -10.70 9.17 -2.64
C ASP A 22 -10.70 7.81 -3.36
N GLY A 23 -9.81 6.91 -2.93
CA GLY A 23 -9.75 5.54 -3.42
C GLY A 23 -11.07 4.78 -3.25
N CYS A 24 -11.70 4.85 -2.07
CA CYS A 24 -13.00 4.21 -1.84
C CYS A 24 -14.11 4.79 -2.73
N HIS A 25 -14.06 6.09 -3.04
CA HIS A 25 -15.01 6.71 -3.98
C HIS A 25 -14.82 6.15 -5.39
N ILE A 26 -13.56 6.09 -5.84
CA ILE A 26 -13.20 5.53 -7.15
C ILE A 26 -13.63 4.05 -7.24
N GLU A 27 -13.42 3.27 -6.19
CA GLU A 27 -13.84 1.85 -6.13
C GLU A 27 -15.36 1.71 -6.24
N ALA A 28 -16.13 2.53 -5.52
CA ALA A 28 -17.59 2.52 -5.60
C ALA A 28 -18.08 2.84 -7.02
N GLU A 29 -17.47 3.82 -7.70
CA GLU A 29 -17.80 4.13 -9.10
C GLU A 29 -17.52 2.96 -10.05
N ILE A 30 -16.42 2.22 -9.82
CA ILE A 30 -16.09 1.03 -10.61
C ILE A 30 -17.13 -0.08 -10.38
N GLU A 31 -17.54 -0.31 -9.12
CA GLU A 31 -18.52 -1.34 -8.76
C GLU A 31 -19.92 -1.05 -9.32
N CYS A 32 -20.29 0.23 -9.45
CA CYS A 32 -21.54 0.64 -10.09
C CYS A 32 -21.59 0.38 -11.60
N GLY A 33 -20.45 0.09 -12.25
CA GLY A 33 -20.38 -0.49 -13.61
C GLY A 33 -20.87 0.39 -14.78
N GLY A 34 -21.32 1.63 -14.54
CA GLY A 34 -22.00 2.45 -15.55
C GLY A 34 -21.11 3.42 -16.33
N ALA A 35 -20.09 4.00 -15.72
CA ALA A 35 -19.24 5.02 -16.33
C ALA A 35 -17.76 4.83 -15.98
N ALA A 36 -16.87 5.43 -16.78
CA ALA A 36 -15.47 5.51 -16.42
C ALA A 36 -15.32 6.37 -15.14
N PRO A 37 -14.56 5.93 -14.14
CA PRO A 37 -14.52 6.61 -12.85
C PRO A 37 -13.87 7.98 -12.97
N CYS A 38 -14.35 8.94 -12.18
CA CYS A 38 -13.91 10.33 -12.18
C CYS A 38 -12.94 10.62 -11.03
N CYS A 39 -12.04 11.56 -11.24
CA CYS A 39 -11.13 12.07 -10.21
C CYS A 39 -11.93 12.88 -9.16
N PRO A 40 -11.91 12.51 -7.87
CA PRO A 40 -12.64 13.26 -6.83
C PRO A 40 -12.15 14.71 -6.65
N GLY A 41 -10.90 15.00 -7.05
CA GLY A 41 -10.31 16.33 -6.88
C GLY A 41 -10.56 17.29 -8.05
N CYS A 42 -10.69 16.80 -9.28
CA CYS A 42 -10.81 17.68 -10.47
C CYS A 42 -11.93 17.29 -11.44
N GLY A 43 -12.70 16.22 -11.15
CA GLY A 43 -13.81 15.75 -11.98
C GLY A 43 -13.42 15.12 -13.32
N ALA A 44 -12.13 15.06 -13.66
CA ALA A 44 -11.68 14.47 -14.92
C ALA A 44 -11.79 12.94 -14.89
N ILE A 45 -12.11 12.33 -16.03
CA ILE A 45 -12.14 10.87 -16.20
C ILE A 45 -10.74 10.30 -15.92
N LEU A 46 -10.68 9.21 -15.16
CA LEU A 46 -9.45 8.50 -14.87
C LEU A 46 -9.06 7.59 -16.05
N GLU A 47 -7.81 7.71 -16.48
CA GLU A 47 -7.25 6.89 -17.57
C GLU A 47 -6.78 5.54 -17.02
N ALA A 48 -7.33 4.43 -17.54
CA ALA A 48 -6.86 3.10 -17.21
C ALA A 48 -5.50 2.80 -17.88
N ARG A 49 -4.54 2.30 -17.09
CA ARG A 49 -3.23 1.81 -17.52
C ARG A 49 -3.11 0.34 -17.20
N SER A 50 -2.99 -0.49 -18.24
CA SER A 50 -2.96 -1.95 -18.17
C SER A 50 -1.88 -2.52 -17.25
N THR A 51 -0.82 -1.76 -16.99
CA THR A 51 0.23 -2.10 -16.01
C THR A 51 0.13 -1.19 -14.80
N THR A 52 0.15 -1.78 -13.61
CA THR A 52 0.26 -1.02 -12.37
C THR A 52 1.70 -0.71 -12.00
N ARG A 53 1.93 0.48 -11.43
CA ARG A 53 3.20 0.87 -10.77
C ARG A 53 3.57 -0.07 -9.63
N PHE A 54 2.62 -0.83 -9.08
CA PHE A 54 2.86 -1.85 -8.03
C PHE A 54 3.07 -3.26 -8.57
N ALA A 55 3.35 -3.45 -9.87
CA ALA A 55 3.44 -4.78 -10.48
C ALA A 55 4.38 -5.75 -9.72
N ARG A 56 5.51 -5.26 -9.20
CA ARG A 56 6.48 -6.07 -8.44
C ARG A 56 5.97 -6.49 -7.05
N SER A 57 4.98 -5.78 -6.52
CA SER A 57 4.40 -6.01 -5.19
C SER A 57 3.06 -6.74 -5.25
N LEU A 58 2.55 -7.03 -6.46
CA LEU A 58 1.32 -7.77 -6.61
C LEU A 58 1.47 -9.19 -6.06
N PRO A 59 0.47 -9.72 -5.35
CA PRO A 59 0.42 -11.12 -5.01
C PRO A 59 0.52 -11.99 -6.27
N LEU A 60 1.14 -13.16 -6.14
CA LEU A 60 1.21 -14.12 -7.24
C LEU A 60 -0.21 -14.42 -7.76
N ASP A 61 -0.35 -14.44 -9.09
CA ASP A 61 -1.61 -14.68 -9.80
C ASP A 61 -2.70 -13.62 -9.56
N ALA A 62 -2.35 -12.44 -9.02
CA ALA A 62 -3.22 -11.27 -9.02
C ALA A 62 -2.90 -10.37 -10.22
N ASN A 63 -3.93 -9.74 -10.77
CA ASN A 63 -3.78 -8.74 -11.83
C ASN A 63 -4.02 -7.36 -11.25
N GLY A 64 -3.39 -6.34 -11.80
CA GLY A 64 -3.62 -4.96 -11.37
C GLY A 64 -3.42 -3.97 -12.51
N TYR A 65 -4.15 -2.87 -12.43
CA TYR A 65 -4.06 -1.74 -13.35
C TYR A 65 -4.15 -0.44 -12.56
N ASP A 66 -3.57 0.63 -13.10
CA ASP A 66 -3.66 1.96 -12.49
C ASP A 66 -4.75 2.79 -13.16
N LEU A 67 -5.40 3.64 -12.37
CA LEU A 67 -6.30 4.69 -12.82
C LEU A 67 -5.62 6.04 -12.60
N ASP A 68 -5.22 6.68 -13.69
CA ASP A 68 -4.42 7.89 -13.68
C ASP A 68 -5.29 9.14 -13.88
N CYS A 69 -5.15 10.11 -12.99
CA CYS A 69 -5.56 11.48 -13.22
C CYS A 69 -4.35 12.32 -13.64
N ARG A 70 -4.27 12.70 -14.92
CA ARG A 70 -3.17 13.54 -15.42
C ARG A 70 -3.20 14.96 -14.87
N GLY A 71 -4.40 15.52 -14.67
CA GLY A 71 -4.57 16.88 -14.14
C GLY A 71 -4.04 17.02 -12.71
N CYS A 72 -4.40 16.08 -11.84
CA CYS A 72 -3.92 16.04 -10.45
C CYS A 72 -2.58 15.32 -10.28
N ARG A 73 -2.09 14.62 -11.31
CA ARG A 73 -0.94 13.71 -11.27
C ARG A 73 -1.05 12.69 -10.13
N ARG A 74 -2.25 12.14 -9.98
CA ARG A 74 -2.58 11.14 -8.97
C ARG A 74 -2.98 9.82 -9.63
N PHE A 75 -2.72 8.71 -8.95
CA PHE A 75 -3.10 7.39 -9.44
C PHE A 75 -3.75 6.55 -8.35
N TRP A 76 -4.69 5.68 -8.75
CA TRP A 76 -5.26 4.64 -7.88
C TRP A 76 -4.96 3.27 -8.47
N CYS A 77 -4.41 2.37 -7.68
CA CYS A 77 -4.10 1.01 -8.13
C CYS A 77 -5.28 0.10 -7.82
N VAL A 78 -5.88 -0.48 -8.85
CA VAL A 78 -6.93 -1.49 -8.71
C VAL A 78 -6.29 -2.86 -8.79
N VAL A 79 -6.42 -3.65 -7.73
CA VAL A 79 -5.93 -5.03 -7.68
C VAL A 79 -7.10 -6.00 -7.76
N ARG A 80 -7.09 -6.85 -8.77
CA ARG A 80 -8.06 -7.94 -8.95
C ARG A 80 -7.44 -9.25 -8.47
N HIS A 81 -7.94 -9.71 -7.35
CA HIS A 81 -7.55 -10.98 -6.78
C HIS A 81 -8.21 -12.16 -7.48
N THR A 82 -7.43 -13.19 -7.76
CA THR A 82 -7.94 -14.53 -8.08
C THR A 82 -8.09 -15.34 -6.80
N SER A 83 -8.93 -16.38 -6.82
CA SER A 83 -9.06 -17.34 -5.70
C SER A 83 -7.71 -17.93 -5.26
N ARG A 84 -6.82 -18.17 -6.23
CA ARG A 84 -5.44 -18.65 -5.99
C ARG A 84 -4.61 -17.61 -5.24
N SER A 85 -4.63 -16.35 -5.66
CA SER A 85 -3.92 -15.26 -4.97
C SER A 85 -4.40 -15.07 -3.52
N ILE A 86 -5.71 -15.19 -3.27
CA ILE A 86 -6.31 -15.09 -1.93
C ILE A 86 -5.84 -16.26 -1.07
N ARG A 87 -5.88 -17.49 -1.60
CA ARG A 87 -5.39 -18.68 -0.89
C ARG A 87 -3.92 -18.51 -0.48
N LEU A 88 -3.06 -18.03 -1.38
CA LEU A 88 -1.66 -17.78 -1.09
C LEU A 88 -1.46 -16.73 0.00
N LEU A 89 -2.22 -15.63 -0.03
CA LEU A 89 -2.19 -14.62 1.02
C LEU A 89 -2.60 -15.19 2.38
N ARG A 90 -3.66 -16.01 2.43
CA ARG A 90 -4.09 -16.71 3.65
C ARG A 90 -3.00 -17.62 4.19
N MET A 91 -2.38 -18.45 3.34
CA MET A 91 -1.29 -19.34 3.74
C MET A 91 -0.06 -18.58 4.25
N ARG A 92 0.32 -17.47 3.61
CA ARG A 92 1.43 -16.62 4.07
C ARG A 92 1.17 -16.03 5.46
N ARG A 93 -0.05 -15.56 5.71
CA ARG A 93 -0.46 -15.04 7.03
C ARG A 93 -0.42 -16.13 8.11
N LEU A 94 -0.94 -17.32 7.81
CA LEU A 94 -0.89 -18.47 8.71
C LEU A 94 0.56 -18.83 9.05
N ALA A 95 1.43 -18.96 8.04
CA ALA A 95 2.84 -19.27 8.24
C ALA A 95 3.56 -18.20 9.09
N ALA A 96 3.23 -16.91 8.89
CA ALA A 96 3.78 -15.83 9.71
C ALA A 96 3.32 -15.94 11.18
N ALA A 97 2.04 -16.23 11.43
CA ALA A 97 1.53 -16.42 12.78
C ALA A 97 2.19 -17.61 13.49
N VAL A 98 2.35 -18.74 12.79
CA VAL A 98 3.05 -19.92 13.33
C VAL A 98 4.50 -19.59 13.69
N ARG A 99 5.22 -18.84 12.85
CA ARG A 99 6.58 -18.40 13.15
C ARG A 99 6.64 -17.48 14.37
N ALA A 100 5.72 -16.54 14.50
CA ALA A 100 5.65 -15.65 15.65
C ALA A 100 5.47 -16.42 16.96
N VAL A 101 4.55 -17.41 17.00
CA VAL A 101 4.34 -18.24 18.20
C VAL A 101 5.57 -19.07 18.56
N ARG A 102 6.22 -19.69 17.56
CA ARG A 102 7.46 -20.45 17.79
C ARG A 102 8.56 -19.57 18.37
N TYR A 103 8.70 -18.35 17.85
CA TYR A 103 9.67 -17.38 18.36
C TYR A 103 9.36 -16.96 19.80
N SER A 104 8.10 -16.62 20.12
CA SER A 104 7.70 -16.28 21.50
C SER A 104 7.93 -17.40 22.50
N ARG A 105 7.73 -18.66 22.09
CA ARG A 105 8.01 -19.82 22.95
C ARG A 105 9.50 -20.04 23.17
N ALA A 106 10.30 -19.91 22.11
CA ALA A 106 11.76 -20.01 22.20
C ALA A 106 12.36 -18.89 23.08
N ASP A 107 11.78 -17.68 23.04
CA ASP A 107 12.18 -16.58 23.93
C ASP A 107 11.74 -16.82 25.39
N ALA A 108 10.59 -17.45 25.63
CA ALA A 108 10.14 -17.81 26.98
C ALA A 108 10.97 -18.93 27.62
N GLU A 109 11.55 -19.83 26.81
CA GLU A 109 12.40 -20.93 27.25
C GLU A 109 13.88 -20.51 27.39
N ARG A 110 14.25 -19.26 27.06
CA ARG A 110 15.60 -18.72 27.32
C ARG A 110 15.75 -18.43 28.82
N PRO A 111 16.71 -19.06 29.52
CA PRO A 111 17.00 -18.71 30.90
C PRO A 111 17.41 -17.23 30.97
N PHE A 112 16.83 -16.47 31.91
CA PHE A 112 17.26 -15.11 32.22
C PHE A 112 18.73 -15.12 32.65
N ALA A 113 19.64 -14.79 31.73
CA ALA A 113 21.07 -14.66 31.99
C ALA A 113 21.42 -13.35 32.73
N GLY A 114 20.59 -12.93 33.69
CA GLY A 114 20.67 -11.65 34.39
C GLY A 114 20.74 -11.70 35.92
N GLU A 115 20.43 -12.83 36.56
CA GLU A 115 20.28 -12.94 38.02
C GLU A 115 21.48 -13.63 38.69
N GLN A 116 22.73 -13.29 38.33
CA GLN A 116 23.94 -13.84 38.99
C GLN A 116 24.91 -12.78 39.55
N ARG A 117 24.55 -11.49 39.56
CA ARG A 117 25.44 -10.41 40.08
C ARG A 117 25.04 -9.79 41.42
N ARG A 118 24.34 -10.51 42.30
CA ARG A 118 23.98 -9.97 43.64
C ARG A 118 24.31 -10.84 44.85
N ILE A 119 25.02 -11.97 44.72
CA ILE A 119 25.41 -12.82 45.86
C ILE A 119 26.95 -12.94 45.99
N ALA A 120 27.69 -11.88 45.66
CA ALA A 120 29.14 -11.83 45.86
C ALA A 120 29.64 -10.46 46.36
N ALA A 121 28.84 -9.82 47.23
CA ALA A 121 29.23 -8.60 47.93
C ALA A 121 28.69 -8.61 49.37
N VAL A 122 28.87 -9.73 50.07
CA VAL A 122 28.88 -9.80 51.54
C VAL A 122 29.95 -10.83 51.89
N ALA A 123 31.20 -10.40 51.88
CA ALA A 123 32.34 -11.07 52.51
C ALA A 123 33.24 -9.97 53.05
#